data_AF-A0A2V8MVC2-F1
#
_entry.id   AF-A0A2V8MVC2-F1
#
_cell.length_a   1.000
_cell.length_b   1.000
_cell.length_c   1.000
_cell.angle_alpha   90.00
_cell.angle_beta   90.00
_cell.angle_gamma   90.00
#
_symmetry.space_group_name_H-M   'P 1'
#
loop_
_entity.id
_entity.type
_entity.pdbx_description
1 polymer ?
#
loop_
_entity_poly.entity_id
_entity_poly.type
_entity_poly.pdbx_seq_one_letter_code
_entity_poly.pdbx_strand_id
1 'polypeptide(L)' 'EPTESVGRQELDQFIDAMKSIAREAIDDPELVLNAPHSTRIGRLDEAAAARKPVLRWKPKEAATVTH' A
#
# COMPACT_ATOMS: atom_id res chain seq x y z
N GLU A 1 10.66 15.11 -3.33
CA GLU A 1 10.81 16.55 -3.60
C GLU A 1 9.56 17.00 -4.35
N PRO A 2 8.77 17.96 -3.85
CA PRO A 2 7.60 18.43 -4.59
C PRO A 2 8.08 19.44 -5.64
N THR A 3 8.06 19.01 -6.91
CA THR A 3 8.40 19.81 -8.09
C THR A 3 7.43 20.97 -8.23
N GLU A 4 7.99 22.18 -8.36
CA GLU A 4 7.55 23.51 -8.82
C GLU A 4 6.08 23.85 -9.21
N SER A 5 5.16 22.89 -9.30
CA SER A 5 3.72 23.05 -9.58
C SER A 5 2.81 22.76 -8.38
N VAL A 6 3.35 22.29 -7.24
CA VAL A 6 2.55 21.98 -6.04
C VAL A 6 2.23 23.28 -5.30
N GLY A 7 0.94 23.53 -5.05
CA GLY A 7 0.49 24.73 -4.35
C GLY A 7 0.84 24.70 -2.85
N ARG A 8 0.98 25.87 -2.21
CA ARG A 8 1.25 25.97 -0.77
C ARG A 8 0.25 25.14 0.07
N GLN A 9 -1.02 25.16 -0.31
CA GLN A 9 -2.07 24.41 0.37
C GLN A 9 -1.84 22.89 0.33
N GLU A 10 -1.35 22.35 -0.79
CA GLU A 10 -1.05 20.92 -0.92
C GLU A 10 0.18 20.55 -0.06
N LEU A 11 1.18 21.43 0.03
CA LEU A 11 2.32 21.26 0.92
C LEU A 11 1.92 21.27 2.39
N ASP A 12 1.02 22.19 2.78
CA ASP A 12 0.50 22.26 4.15
C ASP A 12 -0.26 20.97 4.52
N GLN A 13 -1.11 20.48 3.60
CA GLN A 13 -1.82 19.21 3.77
C GLN A 13 -0.86 18.02 3.90
N PHE A 14 0.20 17.99 3.10
CA PHE A 14 1.22 16.95 3.19
C PHE A 14 1.96 17.00 4.54
N ILE A 15 2.34 18.19 5.00
CA ILE A 15 2.99 18.38 6.30
C ILE A 15 2.09 17.89 7.44
N ASP A 16 0.81 18.24 7.40
CA ASP A 16 -0.15 17.84 8.44
C ASP A 16 -0.41 16.34 8.43
N ALA A 17 -0.46 15.71 7.24
CA ALA A 17 -0.51 14.26 7.12
C ALA A 17 0.74 13.60 7.75
N MET A 18 1.94 14.11 7.48
CA MET A 18 3.18 13.59 8.06
C MET A 18 3.21 13.74 9.59
N LYS A 19 2.71 14.85 10.14
CA LYS A 19 2.57 15.04 11.59
C LYS A 19 1.56 14.06 12.20
N SER A 20 0.47 13.74 11.48
CA SER A 20 -0.48 12.72 11.93
C SER A 20 0.19 11.35 12.01
N ILE A 21 0.86 10.94 10.94
CA ILE A 21 1.60 9.66 10.87
C ILE A 21 2.65 9.58 11.99
N ALA A 22 3.37 10.68 12.28
CA ALA A 22 4.35 10.70 13.36
C ALA A 22 3.72 10.48 14.74
N ARG A 23 2.52 11.03 14.99
CA ARG A 23 1.77 10.78 16.23
C ARG A 23 1.25 9.34 16.29
N GLU A 24 0.66 8.87 15.20
CA GLU A 24 0.18 7.49 15.07
C GLU A 24 1.30 6.48 15.33
N ALA A 25 2.51 6.72 14.80
CA ALA A 25 3.66 5.86 15.03
C ALA A 25 4.15 5.81 16.50
N ILE A 26 3.82 6.83 17.32
CA ILE A 26 4.15 6.88 18.74
C ILE A 26 3.04 6.24 19.57
N ASP A 27 1.78 6.59 19.27
CA ASP A 27 0.62 6.21 20.08
C ASP A 27 0.09 4.81 19.73
N ASP A 28 0.11 4.44 18.45
CA ASP A 28 -0.33 3.14 17.93
C ASP A 28 0.53 2.70 16.71
N PRO A 29 1.74 2.17 16.95
CA PRO A 29 2.67 1.80 15.89
C PRO A 29 2.12 0.77 14.90
N GLU A 30 1.23 -0.12 15.35
CA GLU A 30 0.67 -1.19 14.51
C GLU A 30 -0.21 -0.64 13.39
N LEU A 31 -0.85 0.52 13.60
CA LEU A 31 -1.63 1.20 12.57
C LEU A 31 -0.76 1.58 11.37
N VAL A 32 0.44 2.08 11.63
CA VAL A 32 1.39 2.50 10.59
C VAL A 32 2.08 1.29 9.95
N LEU A 33 2.49 0.31 10.74
CA LEU A 33 3.20 -0.88 10.25
C LEU A 33 2.33 -1.79 9.37
N ASN A 34 1.03 -1.82 9.62
CA ASN A 34 0.08 -2.64 8.88
C ASN A 34 -0.67 -1.87 7.79
N ALA A 35 -0.37 -0.58 7.60
CA ALA A 35 -0.86 0.17 6.45
C ALA A 35 -0.42 -0.49 5.12
N PRO A 36 -1.18 -0.33 4.03
CA PRO A 36 -2.44 0.43 3.90
C PRO A 36 -3.70 -0.37 4.27
N HIS A 37 -4.73 0.33 4.77
CA HIS A 37 -5.98 -0.29 5.28
C HIS A 37 -7.19 -0.15 4.35
N SER A 38 -7.24 0.88 3.53
CA SER A 38 -8.40 1.23 2.69
C SER A 38 -8.17 0.96 1.20
N THR A 39 -6.95 0.62 0.81
CA THR A 39 -6.62 0.29 -0.57
C THR A 39 -7.16 -1.09 -0.93
N ARG A 40 -7.52 -1.29 -2.21
CA ARG A 40 -8.05 -2.57 -2.73
C ARG A 40 -7.16 -3.78 -2.41
N ILE A 41 -5.86 -3.54 -2.28
CA ILE A 41 -4.84 -4.53 -1.95
C ILE A 41 -4.10 -3.99 -0.73
N GLY A 42 -3.87 -4.85 0.28
CA GLY A 42 -3.07 -4.52 1.46
C GLY A 42 -1.56 -4.61 1.20
N ARG A 43 -0.76 -4.65 2.27
CA ARG A 43 0.70 -4.74 2.19
C ARG A 43 1.15 -5.99 1.41
N LEU A 44 1.94 -5.79 0.36
CA LEU A 44 2.47 -6.85 -0.49
C LEU A 44 3.64 -7.56 0.22
N ASP A 45 3.70 -8.89 0.12
CA ASP A 45 4.88 -9.66 0.52
C ASP A 45 5.93 -9.62 -0.60
N GLU A 46 6.73 -8.56 -0.61
CA GLU A 46 7.81 -8.35 -1.58
C GLU A 46 8.85 -9.47 -1.54
N ALA A 47 9.13 -10.03 -0.36
CA ALA A 47 10.12 -11.08 -0.19
C ALA A 47 9.66 -12.39 -0.84
N ALA A 48 8.39 -12.75 -0.66
CA ALA A 48 7.80 -13.89 -1.36
C ALA A 48 7.73 -13.64 -2.87
N ALA A 49 7.33 -12.43 -3.30
CA ALA A 49 7.27 -12.06 -4.70
C ALA A 49 8.63 -12.16 -5.40
N ALA A 50 9.71 -11.73 -4.74
CA ALA A 50 11.08 -11.83 -5.25
C ALA A 50 11.60 -13.27 -5.30
N ARG A 51 11.26 -14.10 -4.30
CA ARG A 51 11.70 -15.52 -4.22
C ARG A 51 10.88 -16.48 -5.09
N LYS A 52 9.61 -16.16 -5.34
CA LYS A 52 8.67 -17.00 -6.11
C LYS A 52 7.86 -16.15 -7.09
N PRO A 53 8.50 -15.52 -8.09
CA PRO A 53 7.82 -14.56 -8.96
C PRO A 53 6.84 -15.25 -9.92
N VAL A 54 5.60 -14.75 -9.96
CA VAL A 54 4.60 -15.11 -10.97
C VAL A 54 4.68 -14.10 -12.11
N LEU A 55 5.47 -14.42 -13.14
CA LEU A 55 5.80 -13.50 -14.23
C LEU A 55 4.78 -13.47 -15.38
N ARG A 56 3.84 -14.40 -15.39
CA ARG A 56 2.77 -14.47 -16.38
C ARG A 56 1.46 -14.83 -15.72
N TRP A 57 0.37 -14.24 -16.20
CA TRP A 57 -0.97 -14.61 -15.77
C TRP A 57 -1.27 -16.05 -16.19
N LYS A 58 -1.90 -16.81 -15.30
CA LYS A 58 -2.44 -18.14 -15.60
C LYS A 58 -3.92 -18.15 -15.21
N PRO A 59 -4.83 -18.51 -16.12
CA PRO A 59 -6.23 -18.69 -15.75
C PRO A 59 -6.33 -19.77 -14.68
N LYS A 60 -7.18 -19.56 -13.68
CA LYS A 60 -7.52 -20.60 -12.70
C LYS A 60 -8.28 -21.67 -13.48
N GLU A 61 -7.74 -22.89 -13.53
CA GLU A 61 -8.33 -24.00 -14.27
C GLU A 61 -9.80 -24.14 -13.86
N ALA A 62 -10.71 -23.91 -14.80
CA ALA A 62 -12.14 -24.01 -14.53
C ALA A 62 -12.40 -25.45 -14.13
N ALA A 63 -12.84 -25.67 -12.89
CA ALA A 63 -13.24 -26.98 -12.40
C ALA A 63 -14.23 -27.57 -13.41
N THR A 64 -13.80 -28.60 -14.12
CA THR A 64 -14.62 -29.35 -15.06
C THR A 64 -15.75 -30.01 -14.28
N VAL A 65 -16.94 -29.42 -14.34
CA VAL A 65 -18.18 -30.08 -13.90
C VAL A 65 -18.55 -31.09 -14.97
N THR A 66 -18.18 -32.35 -14.76
CA THR A 66 -18.66 -33.49 -15.54
C THR A 66 -20.18 -33.64 -15.31
N HIS A 67 -20.96 -33.57 -16.39
CA HIS A 67 -22.36 -34.01 -16.42
C HIS A 67 -22.42 -35.52 -16.69
#